data_AF-F0XA00-F1
#
_entry.id   AF-F0XA00-F1
#
_cell.length_a   1.000
_cell.length_b   1.000
_cell.length_c   1.000
_cell.angle_alpha   90.00
_cell.angle_beta   90.00
_cell.angle_gamma   90.00
#
_symmetry.space_group_name_H-M   'P 1'
#
loop_
_entity.id
_entity.type
_entity.pdbx_description
1 polymer ?
#
loop_
_entity_poly.entity_id
_entity_poly.type
_entity_poly.pdbx_seq_one_letter_code
_entity_poly.pdbx_strand_id
1 'polypeptide(L)'
;MTHQDAPANLPEAEEDTASAPMAEVYNTDRFGVLYAESRYPPVANLGLAACFLCTFFQYHAIPFSFLGGWAVYLRGGGRTTTDIDVTVDSAMNVLERALQTEHRVCIPQTHGQTSIQIFIHTGGDWDRQWPNTSTYTVSADVIISGHLGTPNDLRYGYGTEGILPIPATPHGSNFVPVLSLFYQLAAKFQAHSWRRGEAASDYEDLIFLIGQYPEEVWSLHALFDRNHLNVFWTDVAATHGSMHEFTNYVGRLLGLAEDSENDGSTTLL
;
A
#
# COMPACT_ATOMS: atom_id res chain seq x y z
N MET A 1 -14.46 0.77 -83.12
CA MET A 1 -13.21 0.46 -82.40
C MET A 1 -13.16 1.35 -81.18
N THR A 2 -13.69 0.89 -80.06
CA THR A 2 -13.69 1.59 -78.78
C THR A 2 -13.18 0.59 -77.75
N HIS A 3 -11.89 0.73 -77.42
CA HIS A 3 -11.23 -0.03 -76.37
C HIS A 3 -11.74 0.46 -75.02
N GLN A 4 -12.22 -0.48 -74.21
CA GLN A 4 -12.69 -0.26 -72.86
C GLN A 4 -11.62 -0.85 -71.93
N ASP A 5 -10.82 0.03 -71.33
CA ASP A 5 -9.76 -0.36 -70.40
C ASP A 5 -10.35 -0.78 -69.05
N ALA A 6 -9.91 -1.93 -68.57
CA ALA A 6 -10.27 -2.47 -67.26
C ALA A 6 -9.51 -1.72 -66.14
N PRO A 7 -10.14 -1.42 -64.99
CA PRO A 7 -9.44 -0.81 -63.88
C PRO A 7 -8.51 -1.81 -63.20
N ALA A 8 -7.29 -1.33 -62.92
CA ALA A 8 -6.25 -2.05 -62.20
C ALA A 8 -6.66 -2.34 -60.75
N ASN A 9 -6.47 -3.60 -60.33
CA ASN A 9 -6.51 -4.00 -58.92
C ASN A 9 -5.42 -3.24 -58.16
N LEU A 10 -5.84 -2.40 -57.21
CA LEU A 10 -4.96 -1.86 -56.18
C LEU A 10 -4.67 -2.97 -55.16
N PRO A 11 -3.42 -3.10 -54.67
CA PRO A 11 -3.11 -4.04 -53.61
C PRO A 11 -3.79 -3.60 -52.31
N GLU A 12 -4.53 -4.52 -51.69
CA GLU A 12 -5.03 -4.39 -50.33
C GLU A 12 -3.83 -4.18 -49.40
N ALA A 13 -3.81 -3.06 -48.70
CA ALA A 13 -2.84 -2.81 -47.64
C ALA A 13 -3.17 -3.79 -46.50
N GLU A 14 -2.29 -4.75 -46.24
CA GLU A 14 -2.29 -5.51 -45.01
C GLU A 14 -2.06 -4.52 -43.85
N GLU A 15 -3.14 -4.18 -43.15
CA GLU A 15 -3.07 -3.57 -41.83
C GLU A 15 -2.35 -4.56 -40.90
N ASP A 16 -1.07 -4.29 -40.66
CA ASP A 16 -0.28 -4.91 -39.61
C ASP A 16 -0.90 -4.52 -38.26
N THR A 17 -1.89 -5.28 -37.81
CA THR A 17 -2.48 -5.14 -36.48
C THR A 17 -1.45 -5.59 -35.44
N ALA A 18 -0.51 -4.70 -35.13
CA ALA A 18 0.39 -4.87 -34.00
C ALA A 18 -0.47 -5.22 -32.76
N SER A 19 -0.30 -6.44 -32.24
CA SER A 19 -1.08 -6.89 -31.09
C SER A 19 -0.90 -5.90 -29.96
N ALA A 20 -2.00 -5.47 -29.33
CA ALA A 20 -1.96 -4.54 -28.22
C ALA A 20 -0.90 -5.01 -27.19
N PRO A 21 -0.06 -4.10 -26.68
CA PRO A 21 1.04 -4.49 -25.81
C PRO A 21 0.44 -5.04 -24.50
N MET A 22 0.77 -6.29 -24.18
CA MET A 22 0.24 -7.03 -23.02
C MET A 22 1.24 -7.06 -21.86
N ALA A 23 0.75 -7.30 -20.65
CA ALA A 23 1.59 -7.55 -19.49
C ALA A 23 2.52 -8.75 -19.69
N GLU A 24 3.73 -8.67 -19.12
CA GLU A 24 4.63 -9.83 -19.05
C GLU A 24 4.04 -10.86 -18.06
N VAL A 25 3.92 -12.12 -18.45
CA VAL A 25 3.53 -13.21 -17.55
C VAL A 25 4.80 -13.92 -17.05
N TYR A 26 5.08 -13.88 -15.76
CA TYR A 26 6.29 -14.48 -15.18
C TYR A 26 6.03 -15.82 -14.49
N ASN A 27 7.00 -16.73 -14.59
CA ASN A 27 7.05 -17.99 -13.85
C ASN A 27 8.05 -17.88 -12.67
N THR A 28 8.33 -18.99 -11.98
CA THR A 28 9.25 -19.01 -10.82
C THR A 28 10.67 -18.56 -11.15
N ASP A 29 11.19 -18.86 -12.34
CA ASP A 29 12.55 -18.46 -12.72
C ASP A 29 12.61 -16.94 -12.94
N ARG A 30 11.63 -16.40 -13.67
CA ARG A 30 11.56 -14.96 -13.95
C ARG A 30 11.23 -14.15 -12.69
N PHE A 31 10.45 -14.72 -11.77
CA PHE A 31 10.22 -14.14 -10.43
C PHE A 31 11.54 -13.84 -9.70
N GLY A 32 12.51 -14.76 -9.72
CA GLY A 32 13.79 -14.55 -9.03
C GLY A 32 14.56 -13.32 -9.55
N VAL A 33 14.47 -13.03 -10.85
CA VAL A 33 15.07 -11.84 -11.47
C VAL A 33 14.32 -10.58 -11.05
N LEU A 34 13.01 -10.55 -11.23
CA LEU A 34 12.17 -9.40 -10.88
C LEU A 34 12.27 -9.06 -9.38
N TYR A 35 12.27 -10.08 -8.53
CA TYR A 35 12.43 -9.93 -7.09
C TYR A 35 13.82 -9.41 -6.70
N ALA A 36 14.89 -9.84 -7.38
CA ALA A 36 16.23 -9.32 -7.13
C ALA A 36 16.33 -7.83 -7.53
N GLU A 37 15.70 -7.45 -8.64
CA GLU A 37 15.62 -6.06 -9.11
C GLU A 37 14.77 -5.18 -8.19
N SER A 38 13.80 -5.74 -7.46
CA SER A 38 12.86 -4.98 -6.63
C SER A 38 13.24 -4.84 -5.15
N ARG A 39 14.44 -5.24 -4.74
CA ARG A 39 14.78 -5.28 -3.30
C ARG A 39 14.96 -3.93 -2.65
N TYR A 40 15.46 -2.94 -3.38
CA TYR A 40 15.86 -1.65 -2.82
C TYR A 40 15.45 -0.47 -3.72
N PRO A 41 14.16 -0.36 -4.10
CA PRO A 41 13.72 0.72 -4.95
C PRO A 41 13.97 2.07 -4.27
N PRO A 42 14.52 3.06 -4.99
CA PRO A 42 14.49 4.43 -4.51
C PRO A 42 13.05 4.86 -4.24
N VAL A 43 12.84 5.71 -3.23
CA VAL A 43 11.51 6.26 -2.90
C VAL A 43 10.84 6.92 -4.11
N ALA A 44 11.62 7.55 -5.00
CA ALA A 44 11.09 8.11 -6.24
C ALA A 44 10.40 7.04 -7.10
N ASN A 45 11.00 5.86 -7.25
CA ASN A 45 10.43 4.74 -8.00
C ASN A 45 9.19 4.15 -7.32
N LEU A 46 9.18 4.03 -5.99
CA LEU A 46 7.96 3.66 -5.24
C LEU A 46 6.83 4.66 -5.51
N GLY A 47 7.16 5.95 -5.47
CA GLY A 47 6.23 7.03 -5.82
C GLY A 47 5.67 6.93 -7.23
N LEU A 48 6.51 6.61 -8.22
CA LEU A 48 6.09 6.43 -9.61
C LEU A 48 5.20 5.20 -9.81
N ALA A 49 5.55 4.07 -9.19
CA ALA A 49 4.70 2.88 -9.20
C ALA A 49 3.34 3.15 -8.55
N ALA A 50 3.30 3.85 -7.43
CA ALA A 50 2.05 4.24 -6.79
C ALA A 50 1.23 5.23 -7.64
N CYS A 51 1.85 6.19 -8.33
CA CYS A 51 1.16 7.07 -9.29
C CYS A 51 0.53 6.28 -10.44
N PHE A 52 1.27 5.32 -10.98
CA PHE A 52 0.78 4.42 -12.02
C PHE A 52 -0.43 3.64 -11.51
N LEU A 53 -0.33 3.00 -10.33
CA LEU A 53 -1.44 2.25 -9.73
C LEU A 53 -2.67 3.13 -9.49
N CYS A 54 -2.49 4.37 -9.03
CA CYS A 54 -3.62 5.29 -8.89
C CYS A 54 -4.34 5.53 -10.21
N THR A 55 -3.59 5.82 -11.26
CA THR A 55 -4.13 6.09 -12.60
C THR A 55 -4.80 4.85 -13.17
N PHE A 56 -4.15 3.69 -13.02
CA PHE A 56 -4.65 2.39 -13.48
C PHE A 56 -5.98 2.02 -12.83
N PHE A 57 -6.05 2.04 -11.50
CA PHE A 57 -7.29 1.68 -10.80
C PHE A 57 -8.42 2.69 -11.04
N GLN A 58 -8.11 3.98 -11.15
CA GLN A 58 -9.09 5.00 -11.54
C GLN A 58 -9.63 4.77 -12.96
N TYR A 59 -8.76 4.47 -13.93
CA TYR A 59 -9.16 4.18 -15.31
C TYR A 59 -10.09 2.97 -15.40
N HIS A 60 -9.80 1.91 -14.63
CA HIS A 60 -10.64 0.71 -14.58
C HIS A 60 -11.82 0.81 -13.61
N ALA A 61 -12.04 1.97 -12.96
CA ALA A 61 -13.07 2.17 -11.94
C ALA A 61 -13.03 1.13 -10.80
N ILE A 62 -11.82 0.72 -10.40
CA ILE A 62 -11.57 -0.20 -9.28
C ILE A 62 -11.29 0.65 -8.03
N PRO A 63 -12.17 0.66 -7.00
CA PRO A 63 -11.85 1.30 -5.74
C PRO A 63 -10.62 0.65 -5.10
N PHE A 64 -9.72 1.45 -4.54
CA PHE A 64 -8.46 0.96 -4.00
C PHE A 64 -7.96 1.82 -2.84
N SER A 65 -7.02 1.29 -2.06
CA SER A 65 -6.32 2.03 -1.01
C SER A 65 -4.95 1.45 -0.74
N PHE A 66 -3.94 2.30 -0.61
CA PHE A 66 -2.64 1.85 -0.15
C PHE A 66 -2.67 1.50 1.33
N LEU A 67 -1.88 0.50 1.72
CA LEU A 67 -1.71 0.07 3.10
C LEU A 67 -0.23 -0.23 3.36
N GLY A 68 0.06 -0.92 4.46
CA GLY A 68 1.41 -1.39 4.77
C GLY A 68 2.41 -0.26 5.02
N GLY A 69 3.70 -0.51 4.73
CA GLY A 69 4.78 0.44 4.98
C GLY A 69 4.68 1.70 4.12
N TRP A 70 4.21 1.58 2.87
CA TRP A 70 4.02 2.71 1.99
C TRP A 70 2.96 3.69 2.50
N ALA A 71 1.82 3.21 2.99
CA ALA A 71 0.80 4.09 3.58
C ALA A 71 1.31 4.81 4.85
N VAL A 72 2.15 4.16 5.66
CA VAL A 72 2.80 4.80 6.83
C VAL A 72 3.79 5.87 6.37
N TYR A 73 4.59 5.57 5.35
CA TYR A 73 5.52 6.53 4.75
C TYR A 73 4.79 7.77 4.25
N LEU A 74 3.67 7.61 3.52
CA LEU A 74 2.87 8.73 3.02
C LEU A 74 2.29 9.62 4.14
N ARG A 75 2.17 9.11 5.37
CA ARG A 75 1.72 9.87 6.54
C ARG A 75 2.84 10.63 7.26
N GLY A 76 4.10 10.46 6.85
CA GLY A 76 5.27 11.07 7.50
C GLY A 76 6.15 10.08 8.25
N GLY A 77 5.88 8.77 8.13
CA GLY A 77 6.70 7.73 8.76
C GLY A 77 8.14 7.76 8.23
N GLY A 78 9.12 7.66 9.13
CA GLY A 78 10.55 7.77 8.78
C GLY A 78 11.19 6.48 8.24
N ARG A 79 10.51 5.33 8.39
CA ARG A 79 11.04 4.02 7.98
C ARG A 79 10.99 3.88 6.45
N THR A 80 12.00 3.22 5.89
CA THR A 80 11.98 2.82 4.47
C THR A 80 11.06 1.62 4.24
N THR A 81 10.37 1.62 3.11
CA THR A 81 9.63 0.47 2.58
C THR A 81 10.26 0.06 1.24
N THR A 82 10.11 -1.20 0.85
CA THR A 82 10.72 -1.75 -0.37
C THR A 82 9.70 -2.14 -1.41
N ASP A 83 8.43 -2.08 -1.06
CA ASP A 83 7.28 -2.55 -1.80
C ASP A 83 6.07 -1.63 -1.54
N ILE A 84 5.03 -1.86 -2.34
CA ILE A 84 3.74 -1.18 -2.25
C ILE A 84 2.66 -2.21 -1.96
N ASP A 85 1.99 -2.08 -0.84
CA ASP A 85 0.77 -2.82 -0.56
C ASP A 85 -0.45 -1.99 -0.98
N VAL A 86 -1.36 -2.61 -1.73
CA VAL A 86 -2.64 -1.99 -2.12
C VAL A 86 -3.78 -2.98 -1.96
N THR A 87 -4.89 -2.53 -1.38
CA THR A 87 -6.13 -3.30 -1.37
C THR A 87 -7.07 -2.75 -2.44
N VAL A 88 -7.80 -3.64 -3.12
CA VAL A 88 -8.74 -3.30 -4.20
C VAL A 88 -10.10 -3.93 -3.98
N ASP A 89 -11.17 -3.20 -4.30
CA ASP A 89 -12.55 -3.69 -4.25
C ASP A 89 -12.93 -4.22 -5.63
N SER A 90 -12.51 -5.46 -5.89
CA SER A 90 -12.71 -6.15 -7.17
C SER A 90 -12.65 -7.66 -6.98
N ALA A 91 -13.08 -8.41 -7.99
CA ALA A 91 -12.80 -9.83 -8.06
C ALA A 91 -11.44 -10.08 -8.72
N MET A 92 -10.71 -11.11 -8.28
CA MET A 92 -9.37 -11.40 -8.80
C MET A 92 -9.33 -11.58 -10.33
N ASN A 93 -10.32 -12.23 -10.92
CA ASN A 93 -10.41 -12.40 -12.38
C ASN A 93 -10.67 -11.09 -13.14
N VAL A 94 -11.32 -10.11 -12.51
CA VAL A 94 -11.53 -8.77 -13.10
C VAL A 94 -10.23 -7.98 -13.02
N LEU A 95 -9.56 -8.03 -11.87
CA LEU A 95 -8.24 -7.43 -11.67
C LEU A 95 -7.20 -7.98 -12.67
N GLU A 96 -7.09 -9.31 -12.76
CA GLU A 96 -6.14 -9.98 -13.66
C GLU A 96 -6.35 -9.55 -15.12
N ARG A 97 -7.60 -9.51 -15.59
CA ARG A 97 -7.92 -9.08 -16.96
C ARG A 97 -7.53 -7.62 -17.22
N ALA A 98 -7.71 -6.74 -16.23
CA ALA A 98 -7.28 -5.36 -16.34
C ALA A 98 -5.75 -5.25 -16.36
N LEU A 99 -5.06 -5.99 -15.51
CA LEU A 99 -3.59 -5.98 -15.47
C LEU A 99 -2.98 -6.53 -16.77
N GLN A 100 -3.61 -7.54 -17.39
CA GLN A 100 -3.14 -8.13 -18.66
C GLN A 100 -3.04 -7.12 -19.81
N THR A 101 -3.75 -5.99 -19.75
CA THR A 101 -3.68 -4.94 -20.77
C THR A 101 -2.52 -3.95 -20.57
N GLU A 102 -1.73 -4.12 -19.50
CA GLU A 102 -0.68 -3.17 -19.12
C GLU A 102 0.73 -3.72 -19.32
N HIS A 103 1.38 -3.32 -20.41
CA HIS A 103 2.77 -3.65 -20.72
C HIS A 103 3.81 -3.21 -19.68
N ARG A 104 3.44 -2.29 -18.79
CA ARG A 104 4.27 -1.81 -17.67
C ARG A 104 4.31 -2.79 -16.49
N VAL A 105 3.38 -3.74 -16.46
CA VAL A 105 3.19 -4.69 -15.36
C VAL A 105 3.69 -6.07 -15.76
N CYS A 106 4.33 -6.76 -14.82
CA CYS A 106 4.55 -8.19 -14.87
C CYS A 106 3.60 -8.87 -13.89
N ILE A 107 2.82 -9.86 -14.36
CA ILE A 107 1.89 -10.65 -13.56
C ILE A 107 2.37 -12.10 -13.43
N PRO A 108 2.11 -12.78 -12.31
CA PRO A 108 2.49 -14.18 -12.13
C PRO A 108 1.62 -15.09 -12.99
N GLN A 109 2.21 -16.16 -13.51
CA GLN A 109 1.49 -17.25 -14.17
C GLN A 109 0.48 -17.92 -13.23
N THR A 110 0.76 -17.94 -11.92
CA THR A 110 -0.09 -18.51 -10.89
C THR A 110 -0.16 -17.60 -9.68
N HIS A 111 -1.36 -17.26 -9.21
CA HIS A 111 -1.57 -16.41 -8.03
C HIS A 111 -2.67 -16.97 -7.13
N GLY A 112 -2.79 -16.39 -5.94
CA GLY A 112 -3.86 -16.70 -5.01
C GLY A 112 -5.21 -16.14 -5.47
N GLN A 113 -6.28 -16.57 -4.80
CA GLN A 113 -7.63 -16.05 -5.06
C GLN A 113 -7.86 -14.67 -4.44
N THR A 114 -7.07 -14.30 -3.43
CA THR A 114 -7.31 -13.13 -2.57
C THR A 114 -6.16 -12.14 -2.59
N SER A 115 -5.01 -12.51 -3.17
CA SER A 115 -3.87 -11.63 -3.38
C SER A 115 -3.05 -12.06 -4.59
N ILE A 116 -2.42 -11.07 -5.22
CA ILE A 116 -1.50 -11.23 -6.34
C ILE A 116 -0.31 -10.30 -6.13
N GLN A 117 0.89 -10.85 -6.22
CA GLN A 117 2.12 -10.05 -6.27
C GLN A 117 2.35 -9.67 -7.73
N ILE A 118 2.59 -8.40 -8.02
CA ILE A 118 2.93 -7.91 -9.35
C ILE A 118 4.25 -7.15 -9.29
N PHE A 119 4.88 -6.99 -10.46
CA PHE A 119 6.02 -6.10 -10.61
C PHE A 119 5.67 -4.97 -11.58
N ILE A 120 6.16 -3.77 -11.29
CA ILE A 120 5.87 -2.56 -12.05
C ILE A 120 7.20 -1.95 -12.48
N HIS A 121 7.40 -1.79 -13.78
CA HIS A 121 8.56 -1.06 -14.28
C HIS A 121 8.36 0.45 -14.07
N THR A 122 9.41 1.13 -13.63
CA THR A 122 9.41 2.57 -13.32
C THR A 122 10.70 3.22 -13.80
N GLY A 123 10.71 4.54 -13.97
CA GLY A 123 11.85 5.32 -14.44
C GLY A 123 12.13 5.14 -15.94
N GLY A 124 13.11 5.91 -16.44
CA GLY A 124 13.51 5.86 -17.85
C GLY A 124 12.35 6.08 -18.83
N ASP A 125 12.19 5.17 -19.80
CA ASP A 125 11.14 5.24 -20.82
C ASP A 125 9.72 5.09 -20.27
N TRP A 126 9.56 4.46 -19.10
CA TRP A 126 8.25 4.28 -18.45
C TRP A 126 7.71 5.57 -17.85
N ASP A 127 8.61 6.48 -17.47
CA ASP A 127 8.28 7.72 -16.76
C ASP A 127 9.06 8.90 -17.34
N ARG A 128 8.93 9.15 -18.65
CA ARG A 128 9.68 10.22 -19.37
C ARG A 128 9.54 11.62 -18.78
N GLN A 129 8.45 11.88 -18.05
CA GLN A 129 8.23 13.13 -17.32
C GLN A 129 9.13 13.28 -16.07
N TRP A 130 9.85 12.22 -15.67
CA TRP A 130 10.81 12.17 -14.58
C TRP A 130 12.21 11.74 -15.08
N PRO A 131 12.86 12.55 -15.95
CA PRO A 131 14.06 12.14 -16.70
C PRO A 131 15.29 11.81 -15.84
N ASN A 132 15.29 12.21 -14.57
CA ASN A 132 16.39 11.94 -13.62
C ASN A 132 16.15 10.67 -12.78
N THR A 133 15.08 9.91 -13.04
CA THR A 133 14.79 8.67 -12.31
C THR A 133 15.25 7.46 -13.12
N SER A 134 16.22 6.73 -12.57
CA SER A 134 16.72 5.48 -13.16
C SER A 134 15.63 4.42 -13.27
N THR A 135 15.75 3.55 -14.28
CA THR A 135 14.85 2.41 -14.44
C THR A 135 14.95 1.48 -13.23
N TYR A 136 13.80 1.10 -12.67
CA TYR A 136 13.72 0.18 -11.54
C TYR A 136 12.45 -0.65 -11.60
N THR A 137 12.51 -1.87 -11.07
CA THR A 137 11.35 -2.76 -10.92
C THR A 137 10.83 -2.64 -9.49
N VAL A 138 9.55 -2.31 -9.30
CA VAL A 138 8.92 -2.20 -7.97
C VAL A 138 7.99 -3.38 -7.76
N SER A 139 8.10 -4.05 -6.62
CA SER A 139 7.14 -5.08 -6.20
C SER A 139 5.91 -4.42 -5.60
N ALA A 140 4.73 -4.92 -5.94
CA ALA A 140 3.49 -4.53 -5.29
C ALA A 140 2.61 -5.74 -4.96
N ASP A 141 2.11 -5.80 -3.74
CA ASP A 141 1.13 -6.78 -3.33
C ASP A 141 -0.27 -6.18 -3.45
N VAL A 142 -1.09 -6.77 -4.33
CA VAL A 142 -2.48 -6.37 -4.55
C VAL A 142 -3.40 -7.36 -3.84
N ILE A 143 -4.16 -6.87 -2.87
CA ILE A 143 -5.02 -7.66 -2.00
C ILE A 143 -6.48 -7.38 -2.33
N ILE A 144 -7.31 -8.40 -2.48
CA ILE A 144 -8.76 -8.22 -2.62
C ILE A 144 -9.34 -7.79 -1.27
N SER A 145 -10.18 -6.76 -1.26
CA SER A 145 -10.86 -6.25 -0.07
C SER A 145 -11.55 -7.37 0.73
N GLY A 146 -11.61 -7.20 2.05
CA GLY A 146 -12.18 -8.19 2.98
C GLY A 146 -11.25 -9.34 3.34
N HIS A 147 -10.01 -9.34 2.85
CA HIS A 147 -9.02 -10.38 3.11
C HIS A 147 -7.75 -9.80 3.76
N LEU A 148 -7.01 -10.64 4.50
CA LEU A 148 -5.74 -10.26 5.12
C LEU A 148 -5.82 -8.98 6.00
N GLY A 149 -6.96 -8.80 6.69
CA GLY A 149 -7.18 -7.67 7.60
C GLY A 149 -7.61 -6.37 6.92
N THR A 150 -7.87 -6.38 5.60
CA THR A 150 -8.43 -5.23 4.89
C THR A 150 -9.95 -5.15 5.07
N PRO A 151 -10.56 -3.95 5.04
CA PRO A 151 -12.02 -3.80 5.06
C PRO A 151 -12.67 -4.45 3.85
N ASN A 152 -13.90 -4.93 4.01
CA ASN A 152 -14.74 -5.40 2.88
C ASN A 152 -15.12 -4.27 1.92
N ASP A 153 -15.15 -3.03 2.39
CA ASP A 153 -15.65 -1.87 1.66
C ASP A 153 -14.61 -0.75 1.66
N LEU A 154 -14.15 -0.37 0.47
CA LEU A 154 -13.16 0.69 0.25
C LEU A 154 -13.80 2.04 -0.12
N ARG A 155 -15.10 2.23 0.16
CA ARG A 155 -15.72 3.55 0.02
C ARG A 155 -15.08 4.56 0.98
N TYR A 156 -14.84 5.75 0.46
CA TYR A 156 -14.30 6.88 1.21
C TYR A 156 -15.11 7.15 2.50
N GLY A 157 -14.39 7.36 3.60
CA GLY A 157 -14.98 7.65 4.92
C GLY A 157 -15.23 6.42 5.81
N TYR A 158 -15.03 5.20 5.29
CA TYR A 158 -15.09 3.97 6.08
C TYR A 158 -13.77 3.20 6.05
N GLY A 159 -13.48 2.53 4.93
CA GLY A 159 -12.24 1.77 4.75
C GLY A 159 -11.05 2.62 4.32
N THR A 160 -11.33 3.79 3.74
CA THR A 160 -10.38 4.60 2.99
C THR A 160 -10.48 6.06 3.39
N GLU A 161 -9.31 6.70 3.49
CA GLU A 161 -9.17 8.15 3.61
C GLU A 161 -8.22 8.69 2.54
N GLY A 162 -8.45 9.92 2.10
CA GLY A 162 -7.52 10.62 1.22
C GLY A 162 -6.54 11.45 2.04
N ILE A 163 -5.24 11.24 1.85
CA ILE A 163 -4.21 12.06 2.52
C ILE A 163 -3.36 12.82 1.51
N LEU A 164 -2.85 13.98 1.90
CA LEU A 164 -1.75 14.62 1.19
C LEU A 164 -0.44 13.97 1.64
N PRO A 165 0.36 13.40 0.73
CA PRO A 165 1.61 12.74 1.11
C PRO A 165 2.59 13.67 1.82
N ILE A 166 3.16 13.20 2.92
CA ILE A 166 4.26 13.81 3.65
C ILE A 166 5.34 12.73 3.81
N PRO A 167 6.53 12.86 3.22
CA PRO A 167 6.97 13.94 2.33
C PRO A 167 6.27 13.92 0.97
N ALA A 168 6.44 15.00 0.19
CA ALA A 168 5.92 15.08 -1.16
C ALA A 168 6.46 13.93 -2.02
N THR A 169 5.56 13.28 -2.77
CA THR A 169 5.87 12.18 -3.68
C THR A 169 5.57 12.62 -5.13
N PRO A 170 5.90 11.80 -6.15
CA PRO A 170 5.49 12.02 -7.53
C PRO A 170 3.99 12.25 -7.76
N HIS A 171 3.12 11.97 -6.78
CA HIS A 171 1.70 12.32 -6.81
C HIS A 171 1.43 13.84 -6.77
N GLY A 172 2.45 14.64 -6.45
CA GLY A 172 2.35 16.08 -6.33
C GLY A 172 1.45 16.48 -5.17
N SER A 173 0.48 17.36 -5.43
CA SER A 173 -0.45 17.90 -4.42
C SER A 173 -1.80 17.19 -4.42
N ASN A 174 -1.88 16.00 -5.00
CA ASN A 174 -3.13 15.22 -5.05
C ASN A 174 -3.30 14.39 -3.77
N PHE A 175 -4.55 14.22 -3.35
CA PHE A 175 -4.89 13.25 -2.32
C PHE A 175 -4.64 11.83 -2.82
N VAL A 176 -4.00 11.02 -1.97
CA VAL A 176 -3.72 9.62 -2.23
C VAL A 176 -4.64 8.77 -1.33
N PRO A 177 -5.38 7.79 -1.87
CA PRO A 177 -6.23 6.92 -1.07
C PRO A 177 -5.35 5.96 -0.27
N VAL A 178 -5.43 6.08 1.05
CA VAL A 178 -4.82 5.16 2.00
C VAL A 178 -5.92 4.53 2.84
N LEU A 179 -5.64 3.34 3.33
CA LEU A 179 -6.51 2.65 4.24
C LEU A 179 -6.62 3.46 5.54
N SER A 180 -7.84 3.59 6.06
CA SER A 180 -8.12 4.47 7.21
C SER A 180 -7.22 4.13 8.40
N LEU A 181 -6.91 5.13 9.23
CA LEU A 181 -6.08 4.95 10.41
C LEU A 181 -6.50 3.78 11.30
N PHE A 182 -7.81 3.55 11.47
CA PHE A 182 -8.33 2.40 12.23
C PHE A 182 -7.83 1.05 11.68
N TYR A 183 -8.05 0.78 10.39
CA TYR A 183 -7.63 -0.48 9.79
C TYR A 183 -6.09 -0.59 9.72
N GLN A 184 -5.39 0.55 9.56
CA GLN A 184 -3.93 0.57 9.51
C GLN A 184 -3.34 0.16 10.87
N LEU A 185 -3.86 0.73 11.96
CA LEU A 185 -3.49 0.36 13.33
C LEU A 185 -3.87 -1.09 13.63
N ALA A 186 -5.11 -1.51 13.32
CA ALA A 186 -5.59 -2.85 13.60
C ALA A 186 -4.71 -3.93 12.94
N ALA A 187 -4.39 -3.77 11.66
CA ALA A 187 -3.53 -4.70 10.92
C ALA A 187 -2.10 -4.73 11.51
N LYS A 188 -1.57 -3.57 11.92
CA LYS A 188 -0.23 -3.47 12.52
C LYS A 188 -0.17 -4.10 13.92
N PHE A 189 -1.15 -3.84 14.78
CA PHE A 189 -1.23 -4.50 16.09
C PHE A 189 -1.32 -6.02 15.97
N GLN A 190 -2.14 -6.51 15.03
CA GLN A 190 -2.26 -7.94 14.76
C GLN A 190 -0.96 -8.54 14.24
N ALA A 191 -0.34 -7.92 13.23
CA ALA A 191 0.92 -8.39 12.65
C ALA A 191 2.05 -8.42 13.69
N HIS A 192 2.20 -7.34 14.49
CA HIS A 192 3.16 -7.26 15.59
C HIS A 192 2.93 -8.38 16.62
N SER A 193 1.67 -8.60 17.02
CA SER A 193 1.33 -9.62 18.00
C SER A 193 1.61 -11.04 17.51
N TRP A 194 1.43 -11.33 16.22
CA TRP A 194 1.61 -12.68 15.67
C TRP A 194 3.06 -12.99 15.31
N ARG A 195 3.80 -12.00 14.81
CA ARG A 195 5.19 -12.14 14.33
C ARG A 195 6.21 -11.65 15.37
N ARG A 196 5.85 -11.70 16.65
CA ARG A 196 6.62 -11.11 17.75
C ARG A 196 8.11 -11.46 17.64
N GLY A 197 8.97 -10.43 17.67
CA GLY A 197 10.43 -10.56 17.52
C GLY A 197 10.95 -10.47 16.08
N GLU A 198 10.11 -10.70 15.07
CA GLU A 198 10.46 -10.56 13.64
C GLU A 198 9.80 -9.32 13.01
N ALA A 199 8.86 -8.69 13.72
CA ALA A 199 8.07 -7.54 13.26
C ALA A 199 8.60 -6.18 13.74
N ALA A 200 9.92 -5.98 13.67
CA ALA A 200 10.53 -4.69 14.06
C ALA A 200 9.92 -3.51 13.29
N SER A 201 9.59 -3.71 12.01
CA SER A 201 8.90 -2.71 11.18
C SER A 201 7.49 -2.38 11.65
N ASP A 202 6.72 -3.38 12.09
CA ASP A 202 5.36 -3.13 12.62
C ASP A 202 5.40 -2.39 13.96
N TYR A 203 6.39 -2.69 14.81
CA TYR A 203 6.63 -1.94 16.05
C TYR A 203 6.97 -0.46 15.77
N GLU A 204 7.91 -0.20 14.86
CA GLU A 204 8.30 1.18 14.48
C GLU A 204 7.11 1.95 13.88
N ASP A 205 6.34 1.31 13.00
CA ASP A 205 5.15 1.90 12.39
C ASP A 205 4.09 2.23 13.46
N LEU A 206 3.88 1.35 14.46
CA LEU A 206 2.96 1.60 15.57
C LEU A 206 3.42 2.75 16.47
N ILE A 207 4.70 2.81 16.83
CA ILE A 207 5.26 3.92 17.61
C ILE A 207 5.03 5.26 16.89
N PHE A 208 5.30 5.30 15.59
CA PHE A 208 5.05 6.48 14.77
C PHE A 208 3.55 6.86 14.76
N LEU A 209 2.67 5.92 14.41
CA LEU A 209 1.24 6.19 14.30
C LEU A 209 0.62 6.64 15.63
N ILE A 210 1.04 6.04 16.75
CA ILE A 210 0.59 6.43 18.09
C ILE A 210 1.08 7.83 18.47
N GLY A 211 2.34 8.15 18.15
CA GLY A 211 2.88 9.48 18.42
C GLY A 211 2.26 10.57 17.54
N GLN A 212 1.91 10.23 16.30
CA GLN A 212 1.37 11.18 15.32
C GLN A 212 -0.14 11.42 15.47
N TYR A 213 -0.90 10.40 15.90
CA TYR A 213 -2.36 10.44 15.99
C TYR A 213 -2.88 10.02 17.38
N PRO A 214 -2.42 10.66 18.47
CA PRO A 214 -2.73 10.19 19.82
C PRO A 214 -4.22 10.31 20.18
N GLU A 215 -4.90 11.35 19.72
CA GLU A 215 -6.32 11.57 19.99
C GLU A 215 -7.18 10.51 19.29
N GLU A 216 -6.88 10.22 18.03
CA GLU A 216 -7.58 9.20 17.25
C GLU A 216 -7.32 7.81 17.83
N VAL A 217 -6.07 7.48 18.19
CA VAL A 217 -5.73 6.21 18.85
C VAL A 217 -6.52 6.03 20.14
N TRP A 218 -6.58 7.06 20.99
CA TRP A 218 -7.41 7.03 22.19
C TRP A 218 -8.90 6.84 21.85
N SER A 219 -9.42 7.52 20.82
CA SER A 219 -10.83 7.34 20.43
C SER A 219 -11.15 5.93 19.91
N LEU A 220 -10.16 5.23 19.36
CA LEU A 220 -10.30 3.93 18.72
C LEU A 220 -9.92 2.76 19.63
N HIS A 221 -9.23 2.98 20.76
CA HIS A 221 -8.60 1.90 21.53
C HIS A 221 -9.56 0.77 21.92
N ALA A 222 -10.80 1.11 22.26
CA ALA A 222 -11.82 0.16 22.68
C ALA A 222 -12.30 -0.78 21.55
N LEU A 223 -11.98 -0.45 20.29
CA LEU A 223 -12.32 -1.24 19.10
C LEU A 223 -11.23 -2.26 18.73
N PHE A 224 -10.04 -2.15 19.29
CA PHE A 224 -8.93 -3.06 19.01
C PHE A 224 -8.95 -4.30 19.91
N ASP A 225 -8.33 -5.38 19.46
CA ASP A 225 -8.16 -6.59 20.27
C ASP A 225 -7.25 -6.30 21.47
N ARG A 226 -7.78 -6.48 22.68
CA ARG A 226 -7.08 -6.16 23.93
C ARG A 226 -5.81 -6.98 24.13
N ASN A 227 -5.72 -8.20 23.59
CA ASN A 227 -4.50 -9.00 23.65
C ASN A 227 -3.41 -8.40 22.75
N HIS A 228 -3.75 -7.98 21.53
CA HIS A 228 -2.79 -7.34 20.64
C HIS A 228 -2.24 -6.04 21.25
N LEU A 229 -3.11 -5.22 21.86
CA LEU A 229 -2.71 -4.00 22.55
C LEU A 229 -1.75 -4.31 23.72
N ASN A 230 -2.09 -5.30 24.56
CA ASN A 230 -1.26 -5.70 25.69
C ASN A 230 0.13 -6.22 25.25
N VAL A 231 0.19 -6.99 24.17
CA VAL A 231 1.48 -7.48 23.62
C VAL A 231 2.34 -6.30 23.19
N PHE A 232 1.78 -5.37 22.40
CA PHE A 232 2.52 -4.19 21.98
C PHE A 232 2.98 -3.34 23.18
N TRP A 233 2.09 -3.05 24.14
CA TRP A 233 2.45 -2.26 25.32
C TRP A 233 3.55 -2.93 26.17
N THR A 234 3.50 -4.26 26.31
CA THR A 234 4.56 -5.02 27.00
C THR A 234 5.91 -4.84 26.32
N ASP A 235 5.94 -4.87 24.98
CA ASP A 235 7.16 -4.68 24.21
C ASP A 235 7.66 -3.21 24.28
N VAL A 236 6.75 -2.23 24.34
CA VAL A 236 7.08 -0.82 24.63
C VAL A 236 7.72 -0.70 26.01
N ALA A 237 7.12 -1.29 27.05
CA ALA A 237 7.63 -1.26 28.41
C ALA A 237 9.01 -1.94 28.52
N ALA A 238 9.25 -3.01 27.75
CA ALA A 238 10.55 -3.67 27.69
C ALA A 238 11.61 -2.82 26.97
N THR A 239 11.23 -2.15 25.87
CA THR A 239 12.15 -1.36 25.04
C THR A 239 12.46 0.01 25.65
N HIS A 240 11.48 0.64 26.30
CA HIS A 240 11.54 1.99 26.85
C HIS A 240 11.36 2.03 28.37
N GLY A 241 11.68 0.94 29.08
CA GLY A 241 11.39 0.81 30.51
C GLY A 241 12.04 1.87 31.42
N SER A 242 13.13 2.50 30.97
CA SER A 242 13.73 3.67 31.66
C SER A 242 12.95 4.96 31.49
N MET A 243 12.03 5.01 30.53
CA MET A 243 11.13 6.14 30.22
C MET A 243 9.72 5.83 30.72
N HIS A 244 9.56 5.78 32.04
CA HIS A 244 8.29 5.44 32.68
C HIS A 244 7.13 6.33 32.22
N GLU A 245 7.36 7.63 32.03
CA GLU A 245 6.34 8.57 31.55
C GLU A 245 5.84 8.22 30.14
N PHE A 246 6.75 7.86 29.23
CA PHE A 246 6.40 7.44 27.88
C PHE A 246 5.62 6.13 27.88
N THR A 247 6.07 5.14 28.64
CA THR A 247 5.39 3.84 28.75
C THR A 247 3.98 3.99 29.35
N ASN A 248 3.82 4.83 30.37
CA ASN A 248 2.51 5.14 30.97
C ASN A 248 1.63 5.95 30.02
N TYR A 249 2.20 6.88 29.26
CA TYR A 249 1.48 7.63 28.24
C TYR A 249 0.91 6.70 27.16
N VAL A 250 1.73 5.83 26.59
CA VAL A 250 1.27 4.81 25.63
C VAL A 250 0.23 3.89 26.27
N GLY A 251 0.46 3.42 27.49
CA GLY A 251 -0.50 2.59 28.22
C GLY A 251 -1.87 3.26 28.40
N ARG A 252 -1.90 4.56 28.66
CA ARG A 252 -3.15 5.35 28.72
C ARG A 252 -3.81 5.45 27.36
N LEU A 253 -3.09 5.83 26.30
CA LEU A 253 -3.65 5.90 24.95
C LEU A 253 -4.29 4.58 24.50
N LEU A 254 -3.75 3.45 24.94
CA LEU A 254 -4.26 2.11 24.62
C LEU A 254 -5.35 1.60 25.58
N GLY A 255 -5.75 2.37 26.60
CA GLY A 255 -6.75 1.95 27.59
C GLY A 255 -6.32 0.77 28.48
N LEU A 256 -5.00 0.68 28.74
CA LEU A 256 -4.37 -0.39 29.52
C LEU A 256 -3.87 0.08 30.89
N ALA A 257 -3.52 1.36 31.03
CA ALA A 257 -3.15 1.96 32.30
C ALA A 257 -4.38 2.61 32.95
N GLU A 258 -4.55 2.44 34.26
CA GLU A 258 -5.57 3.14 35.03
C GLU A 258 -5.21 4.62 35.16
N ASP A 259 -6.22 5.49 35.10
CA ASP A 259 -6.07 6.91 35.44
C ASP A 259 -5.75 7.00 36.94
N SER A 260 -4.48 7.19 37.28
CA SER A 260 -4.04 7.45 38.65
C SER A 260 -4.44 8.84 39.17
N GLU A 261 -5.45 9.48 38.57
CA GLU A 261 -6.01 10.77 38.99
C GLU A 261 -7.38 10.57 39.64
N ASN A 262 -7.43 9.83 40.75
CA ASN A 262 -8.53 9.97 41.70
C ASN A 262 -8.15 9.51 43.12
N ASP A 263 -6.93 9.80 43.59
CA ASP A 263 -6.67 9.77 45.03
C ASP A 263 -6.79 11.19 45.60
N GLY A 264 -7.89 11.38 46.33
CA GLY A 264 -8.37 12.68 46.76
C GLY A 264 -7.43 13.38 47.72
N SER A 265 -7.25 14.68 47.50
CA SER A 265 -6.93 15.63 48.56
C SER A 265 -7.53 16.99 48.23
N THR A 266 -8.87 17.04 48.21
CA THR A 266 -9.59 18.25 48.60
C THR A 266 -9.86 18.17 50.11
N THR A 267 -8.80 18.38 50.90
CA THR A 267 -8.96 18.76 52.31
C THR A 267 -9.28 20.24 52.32
N LEU A 268 -10.56 20.60 52.19
CA LEU A 268 -11.06 21.91 52.59
C LEU A 268 -11.50 21.80 54.05
N LEU A 269 -10.67 22.37 54.93
CA LEU A 269 -11.07 22.88 56.22
C LEU A 269 -11.81 24.21 56.05
#